data_AF-A0A5C6D309-F1
#
_entry.id   AF-A0A5C6D309-F1
#
_cell.length_a   1.000
_cell.length_b   1.000
_cell.length_c   1.000
_cell.angle_alpha   90.00
_cell.angle_beta   90.00
_cell.angle_gamma   90.00
#
_symmetry.space_group_name_H-M   'P 1'
#
loop_
_entity.id
_entity.type
_entity.pdbx_description
1 polymer ?
#
loop_
_entity_poly.entity_id
_entity_poly.type
_entity_poly.pdbx_seq_one_letter_code
_entity_poly.pdbx_strand_id
1 'polypeptide(L)'
;MRKQKSSFGLFKIVLALLLVFVVLGVGLIASLWASGVPMERLAFWRVEESRPDSISLPMNWQTIQAYSKVTRNDLLDPRTGSIAGVEIPLTALGGMSATIVDGDGALVDKRVEAAQQTNDGIVLQLEDGTIVTDRQLVKLGGAFTQATDIIGRVVKSDKSSGFAFAELNFFERGTPAGLAGATPPGMRAMTLEAAQLAGVHRISMGEQIDLVANIPLQKLSRFEFSTGSQLPSADLVVDSGRSSRDQENETTARLVARQAIVLTPVVKRVSTETSASLSQGKRLLSVPVEEVVLAVAAEDVSAVTSALELGATVNVLVRSGRPESDESSTDVPDGRVAVPIPGQTLLAYQTIRPTSFEDPATAYVRTIQVPMETASQSSWITELSDLVGRIPRHDLPATVPIQEGDLMPVGTMAGLSGATPPGRVLFFLDTEGLIGGDAFEFGQHLDLVASRTEDEPRGGNRGGFANVTLTDAQRTRVEPIADDVIVVMPTRSPGNPTARKSKDSKDGETPKLIVAVRPDQVAQLEYAVAVGSNLRATVRSGGSPVDANEMVTDTPQRVTVMKFDPLSDAKRTDIFVGGSREAQLFGAGK
;
A
#
# COMPACT_ATOMS: atom_id res chain seq x y z
N MET A 1 -73.94 79.81 5.34
CA MET A 1 -74.09 79.43 6.77
C MET A 1 -74.01 77.91 6.91
N ARG A 2 -72.87 77.36 7.33
CA ARG A 2 -72.67 75.91 7.55
C ARG A 2 -72.94 75.63 9.04
N LYS A 3 -74.00 74.86 9.34
CA LYS A 3 -74.35 74.44 10.71
C LYS A 3 -73.32 73.45 11.23
N GLN A 4 -72.52 73.90 12.18
CA GLN A 4 -71.60 73.11 13.00
C GLN A 4 -72.44 72.14 13.86
N LYS A 5 -72.46 70.85 13.52
CA LYS A 5 -73.08 69.81 14.34
C LYS A 5 -72.19 69.57 15.57
N SER A 6 -72.75 69.86 16.74
CA SER A 6 -72.15 69.72 18.06
C SER A 6 -71.62 68.30 18.30
N SER A 7 -70.32 68.19 18.60
CA SER A 7 -69.60 66.96 18.99
C SER A 7 -69.95 66.46 20.40
N PHE A 8 -70.86 67.15 21.11
CA PHE A 8 -71.15 66.88 22.52
C PHE A 8 -72.06 65.66 22.75
N GLY A 9 -72.83 65.24 21.73
CA GLY A 9 -73.72 64.07 21.83
C GLY A 9 -72.97 62.73 21.80
N LEU A 10 -71.95 62.62 20.94
CA LEU A 10 -71.14 61.41 20.83
C LEU A 10 -70.32 61.13 22.10
N PHE A 11 -69.80 62.18 22.73
CA PHE A 11 -69.03 62.03 23.97
C PHE A 11 -69.87 61.47 25.13
N LYS A 12 -71.14 61.90 25.26
CA LYS A 12 -72.04 61.38 26.30
C LYS A 12 -72.41 59.92 26.07
N ILE A 13 -72.59 59.51 24.82
CA ILE A 13 -72.89 58.11 24.48
C ILE A 13 -71.69 57.22 24.77
N VAL A 14 -70.48 57.63 24.38
CA VAL A 14 -69.25 56.88 24.68
C VAL A 14 -69.01 56.77 26.18
N LEU A 15 -69.23 57.85 26.94
CA LEU A 15 -69.06 57.84 28.40
C LEU A 15 -70.10 56.92 29.09
N ALA A 16 -71.35 56.94 28.63
CA ALA A 16 -72.39 56.05 29.15
C ALA A 16 -72.09 54.57 28.85
N LEU A 17 -71.61 54.27 27.64
CA LEU A 17 -71.24 52.91 27.24
C LEU A 17 -70.03 52.39 28.04
N LEU A 18 -69.05 53.25 28.30
CA LEU A 18 -67.88 52.93 29.11
C LEU A 18 -68.28 52.66 30.57
N LEU A 19 -69.20 53.45 31.12
CA LEU A 19 -69.70 53.23 32.49
C LEU A 19 -70.50 51.93 32.61
N VAL A 20 -71.31 51.58 31.61
CA VAL A 20 -72.01 50.27 31.56
C VAL A 20 -71.02 49.11 31.49
N PHE A 21 -69.95 49.23 30.71
CA PHE A 21 -68.90 48.21 30.62
C PHE A 21 -68.16 48.02 31.95
N VAL A 22 -67.89 49.12 32.68
CA VAL A 22 -67.25 49.05 34.01
C VAL A 22 -68.16 48.35 35.01
N VAL A 23 -69.46 48.69 35.03
CA VAL A 23 -70.42 48.07 35.97
C VAL A 23 -70.61 46.58 35.67
N LEU A 24 -70.72 46.19 34.39
CA LEU A 24 -70.79 44.79 34.00
C LEU A 24 -69.50 44.02 34.29
N GLY A 25 -68.34 44.64 34.06
CA GLY A 25 -67.03 44.05 34.35
C GLY A 25 -66.83 43.80 35.85
N VAL A 26 -67.17 44.78 36.70
CA VAL A 26 -67.08 44.63 38.16
C VAL A 26 -68.06 43.58 38.68
N GLY A 27 -69.28 43.52 38.12
CA GLY A 27 -70.27 42.50 38.50
C GLY A 27 -69.85 41.07 38.16
N LEU A 28 -69.19 40.87 37.02
CA LEU A 28 -68.64 39.56 36.63
C LEU A 28 -67.48 39.13 37.52
N ILE A 29 -66.60 40.07 37.90
CA ILE A 29 -65.48 39.77 38.80
C ILE A 29 -65.98 39.39 40.19
N ALA A 30 -66.97 40.12 40.72
CA ALA A 30 -67.55 39.83 42.03
C ALA A 30 -68.28 38.48 42.08
N SER A 31 -68.98 38.08 41.01
CA SER A 31 -69.67 36.79 40.95
C SER A 31 -68.72 35.60 40.78
N LEU A 32 -67.60 35.78 40.09
CA LEU A 32 -66.52 34.78 40.02
C LEU A 32 -65.79 34.60 41.36
N TRP A 33 -65.58 35.68 42.11
CA TRP A 33 -65.02 35.59 43.46
C TRP A 33 -65.96 34.86 44.43
N ALA A 34 -67.26 35.18 44.38
CA ALA A 34 -68.27 34.55 45.24
C ALA A 34 -68.50 33.06 44.93
N SER A 35 -68.20 32.60 43.70
CA SER A 35 -68.30 31.18 43.33
C SER A 35 -67.04 30.36 43.66
N GLY A 36 -66.08 30.95 44.38
CA GLY A 36 -64.87 30.26 44.84
C GLY A 36 -63.85 30.01 43.73
N VAL A 37 -63.96 30.72 42.60
CA VAL A 37 -62.92 30.68 41.57
C VAL A 37 -61.71 31.44 42.11
N PRO A 38 -60.52 30.80 42.23
CA PRO A 38 -59.32 31.47 42.70
C PRO A 38 -58.99 32.61 41.74
N MET A 39 -59.03 33.85 42.23
CA MET A 39 -58.79 35.09 41.45
C MET A 39 -57.41 35.10 40.78
N GLU A 40 -56.50 34.25 41.26
CA GLU A 40 -55.18 33.96 40.70
C GLU A 40 -55.24 33.49 39.24
N ARG A 41 -56.31 32.80 38.82
CA ARG A 41 -56.49 32.32 37.44
C ARG A 41 -57.16 33.33 36.50
N LEU A 42 -57.82 34.36 37.06
CA LEU A 42 -58.49 35.41 36.29
C LEU A 42 -57.61 36.64 36.08
N ALA A 43 -56.46 36.70 36.77
CA ALA A 43 -55.44 37.68 36.49
C ALA A 43 -54.81 37.39 35.12
N PHE A 44 -55.23 38.14 34.11
CA PHE A 44 -54.55 38.32 32.81
C PHE A 44 -53.17 39.01 32.95
N TRP A 45 -52.72 39.23 34.19
CA TRP A 45 -51.35 39.60 34.52
C TRP A 45 -50.56 38.30 34.56
N ARG A 46 -49.58 38.18 33.65
CA ARG A 46 -48.70 37.02 33.50
C ARG A 46 -48.33 36.46 34.88
N VAL A 47 -48.92 35.33 35.24
CA VAL A 47 -48.32 34.44 36.24
C VAL A 47 -47.06 33.96 35.53
N GLU A 48 -45.95 34.63 35.81
CA GLU A 48 -44.63 34.20 35.39
C GLU A 48 -44.48 32.78 35.98
N GLU A 49 -44.64 31.76 35.13
CA GLU A 49 -44.36 30.39 35.54
C GLU A 49 -42.94 30.39 36.11
N SER A 50 -42.84 30.16 37.42
CA SER A 50 -41.57 30.07 38.13
C SER A 50 -40.81 28.90 37.54
N ARG A 51 -39.99 29.18 36.53
CA ARG A 51 -39.10 28.18 35.94
C ARG A 51 -38.18 27.69 37.05
N PRO A 52 -38.04 26.37 37.24
CA PRO A 52 -37.07 25.86 38.20
C PRO A 52 -35.69 26.36 37.82
N ASP A 53 -34.90 26.75 38.80
CA ASP A 53 -33.51 27.18 38.61
C ASP A 53 -32.77 26.12 37.78
N SER A 54 -32.22 26.53 36.65
CA SER A 54 -31.58 25.65 35.67
C SER A 54 -30.33 26.27 35.08
N ILE A 55 -29.41 25.41 34.64
CA ILE A 55 -28.28 25.78 33.81
C ILE A 55 -28.57 25.41 32.35
N SER A 56 -28.29 26.32 31.43
CA SER A 56 -28.57 26.14 30.01
C SER A 56 -27.32 25.66 29.28
N LEU A 57 -27.37 24.48 28.66
CA LEU A 57 -26.28 23.96 27.83
C LEU A 57 -26.55 24.27 26.35
N PRO A 58 -25.66 24.97 25.63
CA PRO A 58 -25.83 25.26 24.22
C PRO A 58 -26.10 24.01 23.39
N MET A 59 -27.15 24.05 22.57
CA MET A 59 -27.54 22.99 21.65
C MET A 59 -27.69 23.50 20.23
N ASN A 60 -27.61 22.59 19.26
CA ASN A 60 -27.89 22.94 17.87
C ASN A 60 -29.40 22.99 17.63
N TRP A 61 -29.84 24.09 17.01
CA TRP A 61 -31.23 24.25 16.60
C TRP A 61 -31.55 23.46 15.33
N GLN A 62 -30.59 23.41 14.40
CA GLN A 62 -30.69 22.66 13.15
C GLN A 62 -29.72 21.48 13.10
N THR A 63 -30.01 20.50 12.25
CA THR A 63 -29.08 19.40 11.99
C THR A 63 -27.80 19.95 11.37
N ILE A 64 -26.66 19.62 11.97
CA ILE A 64 -25.35 20.00 11.48
C ILE A 64 -24.75 18.80 10.75
N GLN A 65 -24.36 18.98 9.49
CA GLN A 65 -23.75 17.92 8.71
C GLN A 65 -22.33 17.61 9.20
N ALA A 66 -21.91 16.36 9.06
CA ALA A 66 -20.55 15.92 9.30
C ALA A 66 -19.55 16.82 8.55
N TYR A 67 -18.40 17.06 9.16
CA TYR A 67 -17.29 17.85 8.59
C TYR A 67 -17.59 19.32 8.35
N SER A 68 -18.76 19.82 8.78
CA SER A 68 -19.08 21.23 8.73
C SER A 68 -18.61 21.97 9.98
N LYS A 69 -18.27 23.24 9.79
CA LYS A 69 -17.88 24.15 10.87
C LYS A 69 -19.14 24.67 11.55
N VAL A 70 -19.22 24.55 12.87
CA VAL A 70 -20.34 25.11 13.63
C VAL A 70 -20.28 26.62 13.59
N THR A 71 -21.38 27.22 13.15
CA THR A 71 -21.58 28.66 13.08
C THR A 71 -22.54 29.11 14.17
N ARG A 72 -22.57 30.42 14.44
CA ARG A 72 -23.53 31.00 15.39
C ARG A 72 -24.98 30.70 14.97
N ASN A 73 -25.27 30.71 13.67
CA ASN A 73 -26.62 30.45 13.16
C ASN A 73 -27.11 29.04 13.46
N ASP A 74 -26.21 28.07 13.61
CA ASP A 74 -26.58 26.68 13.94
C ASP A 74 -27.08 26.53 15.38
N LEU A 75 -26.72 27.48 16.25
CA LEU A 75 -27.08 27.52 17.66
C LEU A 75 -28.24 28.48 17.96
N LEU A 76 -28.57 29.38 17.04
CA LEU A 76 -29.60 30.40 17.27
C LEU A 76 -31.00 29.81 17.07
N ASP A 77 -31.87 29.98 18.06
CA ASP A 77 -33.29 29.75 17.89
C ASP A 77 -33.91 30.95 17.11
N PRO A 78 -34.51 30.72 15.93
CA PRO A 78 -35.07 31.77 15.09
C PRO A 78 -36.27 32.48 15.75
N ARG A 79 -36.90 31.89 16.78
CA ARG A 79 -38.04 32.49 17.48
C ARG A 79 -37.60 33.50 18.53
N THR A 80 -36.56 33.15 19.28
CA THR A 80 -36.09 33.95 20.43
C THR A 80 -34.88 34.81 20.09
N GLY A 81 -34.18 34.54 18.98
CA GLY A 81 -32.93 35.20 18.61
C GLY A 81 -31.77 34.93 19.59
N SER A 82 -31.98 34.01 20.54
CA SER A 82 -31.02 33.62 21.56
C SER A 82 -30.40 32.27 21.22
N ILE A 83 -29.28 31.94 21.85
CA ILE A 83 -28.67 30.60 21.71
C ILE A 83 -29.63 29.59 22.33
N ALA A 84 -30.04 28.60 21.54
CA ALA A 84 -30.84 27.50 21.98
C ALA A 84 -30.03 26.67 23.00
N GLY A 85 -30.67 26.31 24.11
CA GLY A 85 -30.04 25.50 25.14
C GLY A 85 -30.94 24.41 25.69
N VAL A 86 -30.33 23.33 26.17
CA VAL A 86 -30.99 22.32 27.00
C VAL A 86 -30.90 22.79 28.45
N GLU A 87 -32.05 23.04 29.07
CA GLU A 87 -32.13 23.43 30.47
C GLU A 87 -31.99 22.20 31.37
N ILE A 88 -30.97 22.20 32.23
CA ILE A 88 -30.76 21.17 33.25
C ILE A 88 -31.09 21.77 34.61
N PRO A 89 -32.05 21.21 35.37
CA PRO A 89 -32.40 21.73 36.69
C PRO A 89 -31.22 21.57 37.66
N LEU A 90 -30.97 22.57 38.52
CA LEU A 90 -29.83 22.56 39.45
C LEU A 90 -29.83 21.33 40.37
N THR A 91 -31.01 20.81 40.73
CA THR A 91 -31.16 19.60 41.54
C THR A 91 -30.61 18.33 40.88
N ALA A 92 -30.48 18.31 39.55
CA ALA A 92 -29.97 17.17 38.80
C ALA A 92 -28.44 17.21 38.61
N LEU A 93 -27.77 18.28 39.03
CA LEU A 93 -26.33 18.46 38.81
C LEU A 93 -25.45 17.65 39.77
N GLY A 94 -25.99 17.23 40.91
CA GLY A 94 -25.26 16.43 41.91
C GLY A 94 -24.71 15.13 41.30
N GLY A 95 -23.41 14.91 41.44
CA GLY A 95 -22.68 13.76 40.91
C GLY A 95 -22.19 13.90 39.46
N MET A 96 -22.56 14.97 38.75
CA MET A 96 -22.05 15.20 37.39
C MET A 96 -20.58 15.65 37.39
N SER A 97 -19.85 15.29 36.34
CA SER A 97 -18.49 15.79 36.12
C SER A 97 -18.52 17.23 35.58
N ALA A 98 -17.74 18.12 36.19
CA ALA A 98 -17.55 19.50 35.78
C ALA A 98 -16.07 19.74 35.43
N THR A 99 -15.80 20.26 34.25
CA THR A 99 -14.47 20.76 33.86
C THR A 99 -14.43 22.26 34.12
N ILE A 100 -13.49 22.70 34.94
CA ILE A 100 -13.37 24.10 35.38
C ILE A 100 -12.01 24.67 35.00
N VAL A 101 -11.96 25.99 34.80
CA VAL A 101 -10.69 26.73 34.70
C VAL A 101 -10.24 27.10 36.12
N ASP A 102 -9.10 26.55 36.55
CA ASP A 102 -8.49 26.89 37.84
C ASP A 102 -7.84 28.29 37.80
N GLY A 103 -7.43 28.83 38.95
CA GLY A 103 -6.79 30.14 39.08
C GLY A 103 -5.53 30.31 38.23
N ASP A 104 -4.82 29.20 37.95
CA ASP A 104 -3.64 29.16 37.08
C ASP A 104 -3.96 28.94 35.59
N GLY A 105 -5.24 28.88 35.22
CA GLY A 105 -5.70 28.67 33.84
C GLY A 105 -5.71 27.21 33.38
N ALA A 106 -5.36 26.26 34.25
CA ALA A 106 -5.43 24.83 33.96
C ALA A 106 -6.88 24.33 33.97
N LEU A 107 -7.19 23.36 33.11
CA LEU A 107 -8.49 22.67 33.11
C LEU A 107 -8.45 21.51 34.10
N VAL A 108 -9.36 21.51 35.08
CA VAL A 108 -9.45 20.46 36.09
C VAL A 108 -10.85 19.83 36.07
N ASP A 109 -10.91 18.50 36.02
CA ASP A 109 -12.14 17.74 36.08
C ASP A 109 -12.46 17.36 37.53
N LYS A 110 -13.64 17.77 38.02
CA LYS A 110 -14.13 17.50 39.38
C LYS A 110 -15.60 17.10 39.34
N ARG A 111 -16.13 16.54 40.42
CA ARG A 111 -17.57 16.22 40.53
C ARG A 111 -18.31 17.31 41.30
N VAL A 112 -19.54 17.58 40.86
CA VAL A 112 -20.45 18.53 41.49
C VAL A 112 -21.13 17.87 42.70
N GLU A 113 -21.02 18.48 43.87
CA GLU A 113 -21.70 18.04 45.09
C GLU A 113 -23.08 18.70 45.20
N ALA A 114 -23.15 20.03 45.00
CA ALA A 114 -24.37 20.80 45.07
C ALA A 114 -24.35 22.00 44.11
N ALA A 115 -25.52 22.48 43.71
CA ALA A 115 -25.68 23.65 42.87
C ALA A 115 -26.78 24.57 43.43
N GLN A 116 -26.51 25.87 43.51
CA GLN A 116 -27.45 26.86 44.05
C GLN A 116 -27.45 28.13 43.21
N GLN A 117 -28.62 28.74 43.04
CA GLN A 117 -28.75 30.04 42.40
C GLN A 117 -28.51 31.16 43.42
N THR A 118 -27.55 32.02 43.15
CA THR A 118 -27.20 33.20 43.95
C THR A 118 -27.53 34.48 43.17
N ASN A 119 -27.55 35.63 43.84
CA ASN A 119 -27.75 36.94 43.20
C ASN A 119 -26.74 37.24 42.08
N ASP A 120 -25.53 36.64 42.14
CA ASP A 120 -24.45 36.82 41.17
C ASP A 120 -24.41 35.73 40.07
N GLY A 121 -25.36 34.79 40.09
CA GLY A 121 -25.47 33.70 39.12
C GLY A 121 -25.53 32.31 39.76
N ILE A 122 -25.35 31.28 38.94
CA ILE A 122 -25.33 29.89 39.38
C ILE A 122 -23.96 29.57 39.97
N VAL A 123 -23.97 29.00 41.16
CA VAL A 123 -22.77 28.61 41.91
C VAL A 123 -22.80 27.10 42.14
N LEU A 124 -21.70 26.44 41.80
CA LEU A 124 -21.47 25.01 41.93
C LEU A 124 -20.49 24.76 43.06
N GLN A 125 -20.89 23.93 44.02
CA GLN A 125 -20.00 23.38 45.04
C GLN A 125 -19.50 22.02 44.55
N LEU A 126 -18.19 21.86 44.47
CA LEU A 126 -17.52 20.62 44.06
C LEU A 126 -17.22 19.73 45.29
N GLU A 127 -16.94 18.44 45.06
CA GLU A 127 -16.68 17.46 46.13
C GLU A 127 -15.52 17.85 47.08
N ASP A 128 -14.61 18.71 46.65
CA ASP A 128 -13.50 19.21 47.47
C ASP A 128 -13.82 20.50 48.24
N GLY A 129 -15.07 20.96 48.20
CA GLY A 129 -15.53 22.21 48.80
C GLY A 129 -15.19 23.45 47.97
N THR A 130 -14.59 23.32 46.78
CA THR A 130 -14.34 24.46 45.89
C THR A 130 -15.67 25.00 45.36
N ILE A 131 -15.82 26.32 45.43
CA ILE A 131 -16.98 27.03 44.92
C ILE A 131 -16.63 27.62 43.56
N VAL A 132 -17.40 27.25 42.53
CA VAL A 132 -17.16 27.65 41.15
C VAL A 132 -18.40 28.35 40.58
N THR A 133 -18.19 29.40 39.82
CA THR A 133 -19.26 30.12 39.12
C THR A 133 -19.46 29.59 37.70
N ASP A 134 -20.64 29.78 37.13
CA ASP A 134 -20.95 29.43 35.73
C ASP A 134 -19.89 29.93 34.71
N ARG A 135 -19.27 31.09 34.95
CA ARG A 135 -18.21 31.64 34.06
C ARG A 135 -16.92 30.82 34.03
N GLN A 136 -16.61 30.13 35.12
CA GLN A 136 -15.42 29.28 35.24
C GLN A 136 -15.69 27.85 34.78
N LEU A 137 -16.96 27.50 34.56
CA LEU A 137 -17.38 26.20 34.07
C LEU A 137 -17.22 26.14 32.56
N VAL A 138 -16.43 25.17 32.08
CA VAL A 138 -16.19 24.92 30.66
C VAL A 138 -17.04 23.77 30.15
N LYS A 139 -17.14 22.69 30.95
CA LYS A 139 -17.94 21.51 30.63
C LYS A 139 -18.72 21.03 31.84
N LEU A 140 -19.90 20.46 31.58
CA LEU A 140 -20.79 19.85 32.56
C LEU A 140 -21.34 18.54 31.98
N GLY A 141 -21.17 17.44 32.70
CA GLY A 141 -21.48 16.10 32.19
C GLY A 141 -20.73 15.75 30.90
N GLY A 142 -19.58 16.38 30.65
CA GLY A 142 -18.80 16.25 29.42
C GLY A 142 -19.28 17.14 28.25
N ALA A 143 -20.39 17.86 28.39
CA ALA A 143 -20.92 18.80 27.41
C ALA A 143 -20.44 20.23 27.67
N PHE A 144 -20.21 21.02 26.63
CA PHE A 144 -19.79 22.42 26.73
C PHE A 144 -20.92 23.30 27.27
N THR A 145 -20.57 24.25 28.13
CA THR A 145 -21.49 25.23 28.72
C THR A 145 -21.48 26.55 27.95
N GLN A 146 -20.37 26.89 27.30
CA GLN A 146 -20.22 28.15 26.56
C GLN A 146 -20.24 27.93 25.05
N ALA A 147 -20.99 28.77 24.34
CA ALA A 147 -21.07 28.72 22.88
C ALA A 147 -19.74 29.11 22.19
N THR A 148 -18.89 29.89 22.86
CA THR A 148 -17.56 30.29 22.37
C THR A 148 -16.62 29.09 22.19
N ASP A 149 -16.77 28.04 23.00
CA ASP A 149 -15.98 26.81 22.88
C ASP A 149 -16.49 25.87 21.77
N ILE A 150 -17.68 26.14 21.24
CA ILE A 150 -18.34 25.35 20.20
C ILE A 150 -18.17 26.01 18.82
N ILE A 151 -18.42 27.32 18.75
CA ILE A 151 -18.42 28.07 17.48
C ILE A 151 -17.03 28.00 16.83
N GLY A 152 -17.03 27.60 15.57
CA GLY A 152 -15.84 27.49 14.76
C GLY A 152 -15.14 26.13 14.83
N ARG A 153 -15.62 25.19 15.64
CA ARG A 153 -15.16 23.80 15.62
C ARG A 153 -15.83 23.00 14.50
N VAL A 154 -15.20 21.93 14.07
CA VAL A 154 -15.68 21.05 13.00
C VAL A 154 -16.27 19.77 13.59
N VAL A 155 -17.50 19.43 13.23
CA VAL A 155 -18.21 18.27 13.77
C VAL A 155 -17.71 16.99 13.09
N LYS A 156 -17.48 15.93 13.88
CA LYS A 156 -17.01 14.62 13.41
C LYS A 156 -18.07 13.85 12.63
N SER A 157 -19.33 13.92 13.03
CA SER A 157 -20.44 13.19 12.45
C SER A 157 -21.67 14.08 12.32
N ASP A 158 -22.69 13.64 11.60
CA ASP A 158 -23.97 14.35 11.59
C ASP A 158 -24.49 14.48 13.02
N LYS A 159 -24.95 15.69 13.37
CA LYS A 159 -25.53 15.99 14.68
C LYS A 159 -26.97 16.43 14.50
N SER A 160 -27.90 15.61 15.00
CA SER A 160 -29.34 15.93 15.03
C SER A 160 -29.61 17.15 15.88
N SER A 161 -30.68 17.90 15.58
CA SER A 161 -31.10 19.05 16.38
C SER A 161 -31.49 18.66 17.81
N GLY A 162 -31.34 19.61 18.74
CA GLY A 162 -31.75 19.47 20.13
C GLY A 162 -30.75 18.80 21.07
N PHE A 163 -29.51 18.54 20.62
CA PHE A 163 -28.49 17.89 21.44
C PHE A 163 -27.38 18.85 21.84
N ALA A 164 -26.94 18.77 23.11
CA ALA A 164 -25.77 19.51 23.60
C ALA A 164 -24.47 18.98 22.97
N PHE A 165 -23.42 19.80 22.95
CA PHE A 165 -22.14 19.45 22.33
C PHE A 165 -21.13 18.93 23.36
N ALA A 166 -20.46 17.84 23.04
CA ALA A 166 -19.34 17.29 23.82
C ALA A 166 -18.03 17.33 23.00
N GLU A 167 -16.88 17.17 23.67
CA GLU A 167 -15.56 17.13 23.02
C GLU A 167 -15.48 16.07 21.91
N LEU A 168 -16.08 14.90 22.18
CA LEU A 168 -16.12 13.75 21.27
C LEU A 168 -16.83 14.05 19.95
N ASN A 169 -17.71 15.07 19.92
CA ASN A 169 -18.41 15.45 18.70
C ASN A 169 -17.53 16.23 17.72
N PHE A 170 -16.35 16.69 18.13
CA PHE A 170 -15.52 17.57 17.31
C PHE A 170 -14.19 16.95 16.94
N PHE A 171 -13.64 17.42 15.80
CA PHE A 171 -12.22 17.32 15.53
C PHE A 171 -11.41 18.24 16.44
N GLU A 172 -10.09 18.04 16.43
CA GLU A 172 -9.15 18.88 17.15
C GLU A 172 -9.31 20.36 16.74
N ARG A 173 -8.93 21.26 17.66
CA ARG A 173 -9.02 22.70 17.37
C ARG A 173 -8.05 23.05 16.23
N GLY A 174 -8.54 23.76 15.23
CA GLY A 174 -7.75 24.17 14.06
C GLY A 174 -7.94 23.29 12.82
N THR A 175 -8.65 22.16 12.93
CA THR A 175 -9.00 21.34 11.75
C THR A 175 -9.84 22.15 10.75
N PRO A 176 -9.47 22.18 9.45
CA PRO A 176 -10.26 22.86 8.42
C PRO A 176 -11.59 22.14 8.20
N ALA A 177 -12.62 22.86 7.75
CA ALA A 177 -13.90 22.24 7.41
C ALA A 177 -13.81 21.45 6.09
N GLY A 178 -14.66 20.44 5.94
CA GLY A 178 -14.79 19.60 4.76
C GLY A 178 -13.97 18.30 4.80
N LEU A 179 -14.01 17.56 3.68
CA LEU A 179 -13.37 16.24 3.56
C LEU A 179 -11.86 16.28 3.82
N ALA A 180 -11.19 17.39 3.48
CA ALA A 180 -9.75 17.54 3.73
C ALA A 180 -9.42 17.52 5.24
N GLY A 181 -10.24 18.15 6.09
CA GLY A 181 -10.04 18.10 7.54
C GLY A 181 -10.47 16.79 8.17
N ALA A 182 -11.38 16.06 7.51
CA ALA A 182 -11.81 14.72 7.91
C ALA A 182 -10.80 13.62 7.56
N THR A 183 -9.91 13.88 6.60
CA THR A 183 -8.95 12.91 6.11
C THR A 183 -7.82 12.74 7.13
N PRO A 184 -7.57 11.52 7.64
CA PRO A 184 -6.48 11.28 8.57
C PRO A 184 -5.11 11.61 7.96
N PRO A 185 -4.10 11.95 8.78
CA PRO A 185 -2.75 12.19 8.29
C PRO A 185 -2.18 10.95 7.58
N GLY A 186 -1.49 11.15 6.45
CA GLY A 186 -0.93 10.07 5.64
C GLY A 186 -1.94 9.41 4.66
N MET A 187 -3.22 9.73 4.77
CA MET A 187 -4.26 9.24 3.87
C MET A 187 -4.71 10.29 2.85
N ARG A 188 -5.39 9.85 1.79
CA ARG A 188 -5.99 10.68 0.75
C ARG A 188 -7.46 10.32 0.61
N ALA A 189 -8.33 11.33 0.60
CA ALA A 189 -9.74 11.14 0.29
C ALA A 189 -9.92 10.84 -1.21
N MET A 190 -10.61 9.75 -1.52
CA MET A 190 -11.01 9.34 -2.86
C MET A 190 -12.53 9.20 -2.92
N THR A 191 -13.13 9.83 -3.93
CA THR A 191 -14.56 9.65 -4.25
C THR A 191 -14.70 8.53 -5.27
N LEU A 192 -15.45 7.49 -4.91
CA LEU A 192 -15.65 6.30 -5.72
C LEU A 192 -17.13 6.10 -6.01
N GLU A 193 -17.44 5.54 -7.18
CA GLU A 193 -18.81 5.16 -7.53
C GLU A 193 -19.21 3.88 -6.78
N ALA A 194 -20.37 3.91 -6.11
CA ALA A 194 -20.85 2.80 -5.29
C ALA A 194 -21.09 1.52 -6.13
N ALA A 195 -21.43 1.67 -7.41
CA ALA A 195 -21.65 0.54 -8.32
C ALA A 195 -20.41 -0.33 -8.55
N GLN A 196 -19.21 0.23 -8.37
CA GLN A 196 -17.93 -0.48 -8.55
C GLN A 196 -17.46 -1.19 -7.28
N LEU A 197 -18.11 -0.90 -6.15
CA LEU A 197 -17.76 -1.39 -4.82
C LEU A 197 -18.82 -2.36 -4.30
N ALA A 198 -18.50 -3.65 -4.30
CA ALA A 198 -19.39 -4.66 -3.75
C ALA A 198 -19.40 -4.60 -2.21
N GLY A 199 -20.60 -4.46 -1.62
CA GLY A 199 -20.81 -4.47 -0.17
C GLY A 199 -20.84 -3.08 0.49
N VAL A 200 -20.62 -2.00 -0.25
CA VAL A 200 -20.45 -0.64 0.30
C VAL A 200 -21.71 -0.05 0.96
N HIS A 201 -22.92 -0.48 0.57
CA HIS A 201 -24.18 0.09 1.06
C HIS A 201 -24.49 -0.15 2.55
N ARG A 202 -23.77 -1.08 3.19
CA ARG A 202 -24.00 -1.45 4.60
C ARG A 202 -22.98 -0.84 5.56
N ILE A 203 -22.07 -0.01 5.06
CA ILE A 203 -20.90 0.47 5.78
C ILE A 203 -21.21 1.85 6.36
N SER A 204 -20.91 2.00 7.64
CA SER A 204 -21.14 3.26 8.35
C SER A 204 -19.95 4.19 8.22
N MET A 205 -20.21 5.48 8.42
CA MET A 205 -19.16 6.49 8.54
C MET A 205 -18.20 6.14 9.69
N GLY A 206 -16.90 6.26 9.43
CA GLY A 206 -15.84 5.97 10.40
C GLY A 206 -15.42 4.51 10.49
N GLU A 207 -16.07 3.58 9.77
CA GLU A 207 -15.65 2.18 9.73
C GLU A 207 -14.34 2.01 8.95
N GLN A 208 -13.48 1.11 9.45
CA GLN A 208 -12.25 0.68 8.80
C GLN A 208 -12.53 -0.51 7.88
N ILE A 209 -12.02 -0.43 6.65
CA ILE A 209 -12.27 -1.40 5.59
C ILE A 209 -10.98 -1.72 4.82
N ASP A 210 -10.94 -2.92 4.26
CA ASP A 210 -9.95 -3.33 3.26
C ASP A 210 -10.64 -3.47 1.90
N LEU A 211 -9.91 -3.14 0.83
CA LEU A 211 -10.40 -3.21 -0.54
C LEU A 211 -9.69 -4.34 -1.29
N VAL A 212 -10.46 -5.28 -1.83
CA VAL A 212 -9.95 -6.42 -2.61
C VAL A 212 -10.54 -6.38 -4.01
N ALA A 213 -9.71 -6.20 -5.02
CA ALA A 213 -10.12 -6.18 -6.42
C ALA A 213 -10.12 -7.58 -7.04
N ASN A 214 -11.16 -7.93 -7.77
CA ASN A 214 -11.20 -9.14 -8.61
C ASN A 214 -10.75 -8.79 -10.02
N ILE A 215 -9.49 -9.11 -10.34
CA ILE A 215 -8.86 -8.71 -11.60
C ILE A 215 -8.91 -9.89 -12.58
N PRO A 216 -9.43 -9.72 -13.81
CA PRO A 216 -9.39 -10.77 -14.84
C PRO A 216 -7.94 -11.16 -15.17
N LEU A 217 -7.65 -12.45 -15.31
CA LEU A 217 -6.29 -12.96 -15.53
C LEU A 217 -5.60 -12.31 -16.74
N GLN A 218 -6.35 -12.00 -17.80
CA GLN A 218 -5.84 -11.33 -19.01
C GLN A 218 -5.33 -9.90 -18.77
N LYS A 219 -5.83 -9.24 -17.73
CA LYS A 219 -5.49 -7.86 -17.35
C LYS A 219 -4.53 -7.78 -16.16
N LEU A 220 -4.26 -8.91 -15.51
CA LEU A 220 -3.41 -8.99 -14.32
C LEU A 220 -2.00 -8.46 -14.56
N SER A 221 -1.38 -8.84 -15.69
CA SER A 221 -0.04 -8.36 -16.05
C SER A 221 0.05 -6.85 -16.21
N ARG A 222 -1.03 -6.19 -16.68
CA ARG A 222 -1.09 -4.73 -16.78
C ARG A 222 -1.22 -4.06 -15.41
N PHE A 223 -1.99 -4.68 -14.51
CA PHE A 223 -2.16 -4.23 -13.14
C PHE A 223 -0.86 -4.31 -12.33
N GLU A 224 -0.12 -5.41 -12.44
CA GLU A 224 1.16 -5.59 -11.73
C GLU A 224 2.22 -4.59 -12.23
N PHE A 225 2.17 -4.27 -13.54
CA PHE A 225 3.05 -3.25 -14.12
C PHE A 225 2.72 -1.83 -13.62
N SER A 226 1.44 -1.48 -13.45
CA SER A 226 1.03 -0.14 -13.01
C SER A 226 1.23 0.11 -11.51
N THR A 227 1.22 -0.95 -10.69
CA THR A 227 1.43 -0.89 -9.23
C THR A 227 2.90 -0.99 -8.81
N GLY A 228 3.84 -1.06 -9.76
CA GLY A 228 5.27 -1.14 -9.46
C GLY A 228 5.75 -2.50 -8.94
N SER A 229 4.88 -3.52 -9.01
CA SER A 229 5.22 -4.93 -8.85
C SER A 229 5.85 -5.43 -10.16
N GLN A 230 7.11 -5.05 -10.39
CA GLN A 230 7.89 -5.57 -11.52
C GLN A 230 8.31 -7.02 -11.25
N LEU A 231 7.39 -7.97 -11.38
CA LEU A 231 7.73 -9.36 -11.57
C LEU A 231 7.64 -9.69 -13.07
N PRO A 232 8.66 -10.34 -13.66
CA PRO A 232 8.51 -10.99 -14.95
C PRO A 232 7.44 -12.07 -14.78
N SER A 233 6.52 -12.11 -15.73
CA SER A 233 5.44 -13.08 -15.82
C SER A 233 5.92 -14.48 -15.46
N ALA A 234 5.51 -14.98 -14.30
CA ALA A 234 5.25 -16.40 -14.19
C ALA A 234 4.11 -16.64 -15.18
N ASP A 235 4.48 -17.15 -16.35
CA ASP A 235 3.59 -17.82 -17.27
C ASP A 235 2.95 -18.95 -16.45
N LEU A 236 1.83 -18.65 -15.77
CA LEU A 236 0.90 -19.66 -15.30
C LEU A 236 0.62 -20.48 -16.55
N VAL A 237 1.15 -21.70 -16.59
CA VAL A 237 1.04 -22.66 -17.68
C VAL A 237 -0.39 -22.60 -18.22
N VAL A 238 -0.55 -21.83 -19.31
CA VAL A 238 -1.81 -21.74 -20.04
C VAL A 238 -1.88 -23.07 -20.76
N ASP A 239 -2.63 -24.00 -20.20
CA ASP A 239 -3.01 -25.21 -20.88
C ASP A 239 -3.73 -24.80 -22.18
N SER A 240 -3.02 -24.93 -23.30
CA SER A 240 -3.44 -24.51 -24.64
C SER A 240 -4.67 -25.29 -25.16
N GLY A 241 -5.28 -26.14 -24.34
CA GLY A 241 -6.49 -26.90 -24.65
C GLY A 241 -7.82 -26.29 -24.19
N ARG A 242 -7.84 -25.22 -23.38
CA ARG A 242 -9.11 -24.61 -22.92
C ARG A 242 -9.57 -23.47 -23.83
N SER A 243 -10.85 -23.54 -24.22
CA SER A 243 -11.47 -22.56 -25.12
C SER A 243 -11.41 -21.13 -24.57
N SER A 244 -11.26 -20.14 -25.45
CA SER A 244 -11.11 -18.71 -25.10
C SER A 244 -12.27 -18.12 -24.30
N ARG A 245 -13.42 -18.79 -24.24
CA ARG A 245 -14.60 -18.36 -23.45
C ARG A 245 -14.47 -18.61 -21.96
N ASP A 246 -13.71 -19.62 -21.53
CA ASP A 246 -13.55 -19.92 -20.10
C ASP A 246 -12.49 -19.04 -19.43
N GLN A 247 -11.50 -18.57 -20.20
CA GLN A 247 -10.43 -17.67 -19.72
C GLN A 247 -10.90 -16.22 -19.48
N GLU A 248 -12.02 -15.78 -20.06
CA GLU A 248 -12.58 -14.44 -19.80
C GLU A 248 -13.23 -14.33 -18.40
N ASN A 249 -13.62 -15.46 -17.80
CA ASN A 249 -14.30 -15.49 -16.50
C ASN A 249 -13.37 -15.78 -15.32
N GLU A 250 -12.14 -16.23 -15.57
CA GLU A 250 -11.17 -16.45 -14.49
C GLU A 250 -10.64 -15.10 -13.98
N THR A 251 -10.94 -14.83 -12.71
CA THR A 251 -10.50 -13.63 -11.97
C THR A 251 -9.62 -14.04 -10.81
N THR A 252 -8.65 -13.20 -10.46
CA THR A 252 -7.84 -13.37 -9.25
C THR A 252 -8.10 -12.21 -8.29
N ALA A 253 -8.19 -12.51 -7.00
CA ALA A 253 -8.39 -11.50 -5.97
C ALA A 253 -7.04 -10.89 -5.59
N ARG A 254 -6.95 -9.55 -5.59
CA ARG A 254 -5.78 -8.79 -5.15
C ARG A 254 -6.19 -7.74 -4.12
N LEU A 255 -5.49 -7.68 -3.01
CA LEU A 255 -5.65 -6.59 -2.04
C LEU A 255 -5.12 -5.29 -2.66
N VAL A 256 -5.94 -4.25 -2.70
CA VAL A 256 -5.61 -2.97 -3.35
C VAL A 256 -5.52 -1.79 -2.40
N ALA A 257 -6.17 -1.86 -1.24
CA ALA A 257 -5.96 -0.91 -0.17
C ALA A 257 -6.22 -1.54 1.20
N ARG A 258 -5.44 -1.13 2.19
CA ARG A 258 -5.61 -1.55 3.59
C ARG A 258 -6.07 -0.40 4.47
N GLN A 259 -6.84 -0.75 5.52
CA GLN A 259 -7.22 0.18 6.58
C GLN A 259 -7.81 1.51 6.05
N ALA A 260 -8.53 1.43 4.93
CA ALA A 260 -9.23 2.58 4.41
C ALA A 260 -10.36 2.95 5.38
N ILE A 261 -10.61 4.23 5.55
CA ILE A 261 -11.63 4.74 6.48
C ILE A 261 -12.77 5.36 5.67
N VAL A 262 -14.00 4.98 5.99
CA VAL A 262 -15.17 5.57 5.33
C VAL A 262 -15.40 6.98 5.86
N LEU A 263 -15.16 7.99 5.01
CA LEU A 263 -15.42 9.38 5.36
C LEU A 263 -16.89 9.73 5.12
N THR A 264 -17.43 9.37 3.96
CA THR A 264 -18.84 9.63 3.66
C THR A 264 -19.46 8.32 3.17
N PRO A 265 -20.53 7.84 3.80
CA PRO A 265 -21.24 6.64 3.35
C PRO A 265 -21.91 6.92 2.00
N VAL A 266 -22.57 5.92 1.40
CA VAL A 266 -23.16 6.07 0.07
C VAL A 266 -24.20 7.19 0.03
N VAL A 267 -23.93 8.24 -0.76
CA VAL A 267 -24.85 9.36 -1.00
C VAL A 267 -25.26 9.38 -2.47
N LYS A 268 -26.54 9.68 -2.72
CA LYS A 268 -27.10 9.89 -4.06
C LYS A 268 -26.88 11.32 -4.50
N ARG A 269 -26.16 11.53 -5.60
CA ARG A 269 -26.13 12.80 -6.33
C ARG A 269 -26.83 12.67 -7.67
N VAL A 270 -27.41 13.76 -8.16
CA VAL A 270 -28.00 13.78 -9.51
C VAL A 270 -26.97 14.34 -10.47
N SER A 271 -26.52 13.52 -11.42
CA SER A 271 -25.66 13.95 -12.53
C SER A 271 -26.52 14.20 -13.77
N THR A 272 -26.22 15.25 -14.52
CA THR A 272 -26.90 15.53 -15.80
C THR A 272 -26.04 15.02 -16.94
N GLU A 273 -26.44 13.92 -17.55
CA GLU A 273 -25.82 13.42 -18.77
C GLU A 273 -26.52 14.00 -19.99
N THR A 274 -25.73 14.35 -21.00
CA THR A 274 -26.28 14.83 -22.27
C THR A 274 -26.29 13.69 -23.28
N SER A 275 -27.49 13.20 -23.63
CA SER A 275 -27.64 12.28 -24.75
C SER A 275 -28.03 13.07 -26.02
N ALA A 276 -27.26 12.90 -27.08
CA ALA A 276 -27.57 13.45 -28.40
C ALA A 276 -28.02 12.32 -29.32
N SER A 277 -29.29 12.33 -29.72
CA SER A 277 -29.81 11.41 -30.74
C SER A 277 -30.11 12.17 -32.03
N LEU A 278 -29.68 11.59 -33.16
CA LEU A 278 -29.86 12.13 -34.52
C LEU A 278 -31.34 12.38 -34.88
N SER A 279 -32.28 11.70 -34.23
CA SER A 279 -33.72 11.83 -34.48
C SER A 279 -34.49 12.64 -33.43
N GLN A 280 -33.90 12.91 -32.25
CA GLN A 280 -34.61 13.52 -31.10
C GLN A 280 -33.91 14.75 -30.49
N GLY A 281 -32.76 15.18 -31.03
CA GLY A 281 -32.03 16.33 -30.51
C GLY A 281 -31.29 16.04 -29.20
N LYS A 282 -30.71 17.09 -28.60
CA LYS A 282 -29.93 17.04 -27.36
C LYS A 282 -30.90 16.99 -26.17
N ARG A 283 -30.97 15.86 -25.45
CA ARG A 283 -31.74 15.69 -24.21
C ARG A 283 -30.80 15.61 -23.02
N LEU A 284 -31.10 16.40 -21.99
CA LEU A 284 -30.45 16.28 -20.68
C LEU A 284 -31.19 15.22 -19.87
N LEU A 285 -30.53 14.11 -19.59
CA LEU A 285 -31.06 13.04 -18.75
C LEU A 285 -30.45 13.19 -17.35
N SER A 286 -31.29 13.30 -16.32
CA SER A 286 -30.84 13.27 -14.93
C SER A 286 -30.64 11.81 -14.50
N VAL A 287 -29.38 11.38 -14.36
CA VAL A 287 -29.02 10.05 -13.89
C VAL A 287 -28.58 10.16 -12.42
N PRO A 288 -29.22 9.45 -11.48
CA PRO A 288 -28.74 9.38 -10.11
C PRO A 288 -27.45 8.56 -10.07
N VAL A 289 -26.37 9.15 -9.57
CA VAL A 289 -25.08 8.50 -9.33
C VAL A 289 -24.89 8.37 -7.82
N GLU A 290 -24.58 7.16 -7.38
CA GLU A 290 -24.29 6.86 -5.98
C GLU A 290 -22.78 6.90 -5.75
N GLU A 291 -22.34 7.68 -4.77
CA GLU A 291 -20.91 7.86 -4.48
C GLU A 291 -20.61 7.62 -3.01
N VAL A 292 -19.40 7.12 -2.75
CA VAL A 292 -18.82 6.97 -1.42
C VAL A 292 -17.50 7.72 -1.38
N VAL A 293 -17.13 8.27 -0.22
CA VAL A 293 -15.81 8.88 -0.02
C VAL A 293 -15.02 8.07 0.99
N LEU A 294 -13.86 7.58 0.57
CA LEU A 294 -12.96 6.76 1.38
C LEU A 294 -11.64 7.50 1.58
N ALA A 295 -11.09 7.48 2.79
CA ALA A 295 -9.70 7.81 3.05
C ALA A 295 -8.85 6.56 2.82
N VAL A 296 -7.94 6.61 1.86
CA VAL A 296 -7.04 5.52 1.48
C VAL A 296 -5.60 5.94 1.76
N ALA A 297 -4.72 5.03 2.18
CA ALA A 297 -3.29 5.32 2.35
C ALA A 297 -2.68 5.87 1.05
N ALA A 298 -1.76 6.84 1.15
CA ALA A 298 -1.24 7.55 -0.01
C ALA A 298 -0.53 6.62 -1.03
N GLU A 299 0.11 5.56 -0.54
CA GLU A 299 0.75 4.50 -1.32
C GLU A 299 -0.25 3.61 -2.09
N ASP A 300 -1.43 3.36 -1.54
CA ASP A 300 -2.42 2.43 -2.08
C ASP A 300 -3.32 3.07 -3.15
N VAL A 301 -3.34 4.41 -3.24
CA VAL A 301 -4.17 5.16 -4.21
C VAL A 301 -3.95 4.71 -5.66
N SER A 302 -2.70 4.41 -6.03
CA SER A 302 -2.36 3.98 -7.39
C SER A 302 -2.95 2.60 -7.72
N ALA A 303 -2.94 1.69 -6.75
CA ALA A 303 -3.49 0.34 -6.90
C ALA A 303 -5.02 0.36 -6.99
N VAL A 304 -5.69 1.14 -6.14
CA VAL A 304 -7.15 1.32 -6.21
C VAL A 304 -7.55 1.91 -7.56
N THR A 305 -6.88 2.98 -8.00
CA THR A 305 -7.20 3.63 -9.28
C THR A 305 -6.97 2.68 -10.46
N SER A 306 -5.84 1.96 -10.47
CA SER A 306 -5.54 0.98 -11.52
C SER A 306 -6.57 -0.14 -11.59
N ALA A 307 -7.05 -0.64 -10.45
CA ALA A 307 -8.08 -1.68 -10.41
C ALA A 307 -9.40 -1.20 -11.02
N LEU A 308 -9.83 0.03 -10.69
CA LEU A 308 -11.07 0.61 -11.21
C LEU A 308 -10.97 0.92 -12.70
N GLU A 309 -9.84 1.42 -13.19
CA GLU A 309 -9.60 1.66 -14.63
C GLU A 309 -9.67 0.36 -15.46
N LEU A 310 -9.24 -0.76 -14.87
CA LEU A 310 -9.34 -2.07 -15.52
C LEU A 310 -10.76 -2.64 -15.53
N GLY A 311 -11.71 -1.97 -14.87
CA GLY A 311 -13.09 -2.40 -14.70
C GLY A 311 -13.22 -3.58 -13.75
N ALA A 312 -12.27 -3.75 -12.81
CA ALA A 312 -12.34 -4.79 -11.79
C ALA A 312 -13.45 -4.43 -10.78
N THR A 313 -14.19 -5.45 -10.32
CA THR A 313 -15.10 -5.29 -9.19
C THR A 313 -14.27 -5.30 -7.90
N VAL A 314 -14.48 -4.31 -7.05
CA VAL A 314 -13.74 -4.20 -5.78
C VAL A 314 -14.67 -4.59 -4.64
N ASN A 315 -14.33 -5.67 -3.94
CA ASN A 315 -15.01 -6.14 -2.75
C ASN A 315 -14.54 -5.33 -1.54
N VAL A 316 -15.50 -4.85 -0.74
CA VAL A 316 -15.22 -4.15 0.50
C VAL A 316 -15.32 -5.11 1.68
N LEU A 317 -14.26 -5.22 2.47
CA LEU A 317 -14.17 -6.07 3.65
C LEU A 317 -14.09 -5.21 4.91
N VAL A 318 -15.03 -5.34 5.84
CA VAL A 318 -15.05 -4.54 7.08
C VAL A 318 -14.15 -5.18 8.13
N ARG A 319 -13.27 -4.39 8.75
CA ARG A 319 -12.41 -4.83 9.86
C ARG A 319 -13.15 -4.80 11.19
N SER A 320 -12.71 -5.63 12.15
CA SER A 320 -13.23 -5.57 13.51
C SER A 320 -12.81 -4.26 14.17
N GLY A 321 -13.76 -3.51 14.72
CA GLY A 321 -13.49 -2.32 15.55
C GLY A 321 -13.18 -2.65 17.01
N ARG A 322 -12.89 -3.91 17.35
CA ARG A 322 -12.38 -4.25 18.68
C ARG A 322 -10.94 -3.75 18.77
N PRO A 323 -10.51 -3.16 19.89
CA PRO A 323 -9.11 -2.83 20.09
C PRO A 323 -8.30 -4.10 19.81
N GLU A 324 -7.29 -4.00 18.97
CA GLU A 324 -6.26 -5.05 18.90
C GLU A 324 -5.73 -5.17 20.32
N SER A 325 -5.95 -6.32 20.97
CA SER A 325 -5.08 -6.69 22.06
C SER A 325 -3.66 -6.62 21.51
N ASP A 326 -2.72 -6.02 22.23
CA ASP A 326 -1.32 -5.77 21.84
C ASP A 326 -0.50 -7.05 21.44
N GLU A 327 -1.16 -8.15 21.08
CA GLU A 327 -0.62 -9.40 20.56
C GLU A 327 -0.26 -9.28 19.07
N SER A 328 0.59 -8.32 18.73
CA SER A 328 1.39 -8.39 17.49
C SER A 328 2.70 -9.17 17.69
N SER A 329 2.92 -9.75 18.86
CA SER A 329 3.72 -10.96 18.97
C SER A 329 2.78 -12.14 18.72
N THR A 330 2.91 -12.79 17.57
CA THR A 330 2.56 -14.22 17.50
C THR A 330 3.23 -14.85 18.72
N ASP A 331 2.46 -15.36 19.68
CA ASP A 331 2.98 -16.01 20.88
C ASP A 331 3.88 -17.17 20.40
N VAL A 332 5.17 -16.89 20.26
CA VAL A 332 6.15 -17.88 19.83
C VAL A 332 6.37 -18.74 21.06
N PRO A 333 6.00 -20.04 21.03
CA PRO A 333 6.23 -20.91 22.18
C PRO A 333 7.70 -20.88 22.57
N ASP A 334 7.99 -20.82 23.87
CA ASP A 334 9.36 -20.77 24.40
C ASP A 334 10.30 -21.75 23.68
N GLY A 335 11.41 -21.25 23.13
CA GLY A 335 12.43 -22.03 22.41
C GLY A 335 12.25 -22.15 20.89
N ARG A 336 11.19 -21.55 20.32
CA ARG A 336 11.04 -21.40 18.86
C ARG A 336 11.34 -19.97 18.43
N VAL A 337 11.72 -19.80 17.16
CA VAL A 337 11.95 -18.50 16.52
C VAL A 337 11.11 -18.45 15.24
N ALA A 338 10.47 -17.32 14.99
CA ALA A 338 9.75 -17.06 13.75
C ALA A 338 10.76 -16.65 12.67
N VAL A 339 10.92 -17.48 11.64
CA VAL A 339 11.83 -17.21 10.52
C VAL A 339 10.99 -16.75 9.31
N PRO A 340 11.25 -15.56 8.75
CA PRO A 340 10.54 -15.06 7.59
C PRO A 340 10.84 -15.91 6.36
N ILE A 341 9.80 -16.27 5.61
CA ILE A 341 9.91 -17.02 4.35
C ILE A 341 9.33 -16.19 3.20
N PRO A 342 9.95 -16.20 2.00
CA PRO A 342 9.43 -15.47 0.86
C PRO A 342 8.03 -15.97 0.48
N GLY A 343 7.09 -15.03 0.31
CA GLY A 343 5.75 -15.33 -0.21
C GLY A 343 5.75 -15.61 -1.72
N GLN A 344 6.83 -15.21 -2.39
CA GLN A 344 7.06 -15.36 -3.83
C GLN A 344 8.56 -15.62 -4.09
N THR A 345 8.89 -16.11 -5.29
CA THR A 345 10.28 -16.32 -5.72
C THR A 345 11.03 -14.98 -5.74
N LEU A 346 12.18 -14.91 -5.08
CA LEU A 346 13.05 -13.74 -5.12
C LEU A 346 14.02 -13.89 -6.28
N LEU A 347 14.05 -12.90 -7.16
CA LEU A 347 14.89 -12.95 -8.36
C LEU A 347 16.33 -12.52 -8.05
N ALA A 348 17.28 -13.15 -8.74
CA ALA A 348 18.68 -12.81 -8.64
C ALA A 348 18.92 -11.32 -8.92
N TYR A 349 19.81 -10.70 -8.14
CA TYR A 349 20.28 -9.32 -8.31
C TYR A 349 19.22 -8.22 -8.15
N GLN A 350 18.03 -8.56 -7.64
CA GLN A 350 16.99 -7.58 -7.32
C GLN A 350 16.98 -7.22 -5.83
N THR A 351 16.54 -6.01 -5.50
CA THR A 351 16.39 -5.60 -4.10
C THR A 351 15.20 -6.30 -3.46
N ILE A 352 15.43 -6.96 -2.33
CA ILE A 352 14.39 -7.57 -1.51
C ILE A 352 13.54 -6.46 -0.87
N ARG A 353 12.23 -6.54 -1.06
CA ARG A 353 11.25 -5.59 -0.51
C ARG A 353 10.45 -6.25 0.63
N PRO A 354 9.88 -5.47 1.56
CA PRO A 354 8.99 -6.02 2.61
C PRO A 354 7.84 -6.86 2.03
N THR A 355 7.23 -6.36 0.95
CA THR A 355 6.14 -7.02 0.21
C THR A 355 6.52 -8.38 -0.39
N SER A 356 7.81 -8.72 -0.45
CA SER A 356 8.28 -10.01 -0.99
C SER A 356 8.07 -11.18 -0.03
N PHE A 357 7.88 -10.90 1.26
CA PHE A 357 7.59 -11.90 2.30
C PHE A 357 6.10 -11.95 2.66
N GLU A 358 5.29 -11.05 2.11
CA GLU A 358 3.86 -11.01 2.35
C GLU A 358 3.14 -12.12 1.57
N ASP A 359 2.19 -12.79 2.21
CA ASP A 359 1.26 -13.68 1.50
C ASP A 359 0.32 -12.82 0.62
N PRO A 360 0.23 -13.05 -0.70
CA PRO A 360 -0.64 -12.26 -1.57
C PRO A 360 -2.12 -12.31 -1.19
N ALA A 361 -2.55 -13.33 -0.45
CA ALA A 361 -3.93 -13.48 0.00
C ALA A 361 -4.23 -12.79 1.34
N THR A 362 -3.25 -12.72 2.25
CA THR A 362 -3.48 -12.22 3.62
C THR A 362 -2.68 -10.97 3.98
N ALA A 363 -1.69 -10.61 3.16
CA ALA A 363 -0.74 -9.51 3.34
C ALA A 363 0.01 -9.54 4.69
N TYR A 364 0.03 -10.68 5.37
CA TYR A 364 0.91 -10.92 6.52
C TYR A 364 2.24 -11.48 6.04
N VAL A 365 3.31 -11.07 6.71
CA VAL A 365 4.64 -11.66 6.54
C VAL A 365 4.54 -13.15 6.87
N ARG A 366 4.82 -13.99 5.88
CA ARG A 366 4.87 -15.43 6.11
C ARG A 366 6.08 -15.74 6.97
N THR A 367 5.85 -16.37 8.11
CA THR A 367 6.89 -16.90 8.97
C THR A 367 6.67 -18.38 9.21
N ILE A 368 7.77 -19.11 9.39
CA ILE A 368 7.74 -20.47 9.91
C ILE A 368 8.30 -20.47 11.31
N GLN A 369 7.69 -21.22 12.22
CA GLN A 369 8.22 -21.40 13.56
C GLN A 369 9.18 -22.58 13.57
N VAL A 370 10.45 -22.31 13.86
CA VAL A 370 11.50 -23.34 13.92
C VAL A 370 12.25 -23.25 15.24
N PRO A 371 12.75 -24.38 15.78
CA PRO A 371 13.61 -24.35 16.97
C PRO A 371 14.83 -23.45 16.75
N MET A 372 15.21 -22.67 17.76
CA MET A 372 16.35 -21.75 17.67
C MET A 372 17.65 -22.45 17.24
N GLU A 373 17.86 -23.67 17.73
CA GLU A 373 19.00 -24.52 17.38
C GLU A 373 19.06 -24.83 15.88
N THR A 374 17.92 -25.12 15.25
CA THR A 374 17.84 -25.43 13.82
C THR A 374 18.14 -24.19 12.97
N ALA A 375 17.63 -23.03 13.38
CA ALA A 375 17.88 -21.76 12.70
C ALA A 375 19.36 -21.37 12.77
N SER A 376 20.01 -21.53 13.93
CA SER A 376 21.43 -21.24 14.09
C SER A 376 22.34 -22.23 13.36
N GLN A 377 22.04 -23.54 13.40
CA GLN A 377 22.81 -24.55 12.67
C GLN A 377 22.78 -24.33 11.16
N SER A 378 21.64 -23.89 10.63
CA SER A 378 21.43 -23.66 9.21
C SER A 378 21.77 -22.24 8.76
N SER A 379 22.25 -21.38 9.66
CA SER A 379 22.58 -19.96 9.40
C SER A 379 21.43 -19.16 8.74
N TRP A 380 20.18 -19.42 9.17
CA TRP A 380 19.01 -18.70 8.66
C TRP A 380 18.89 -17.31 9.28
N ILE A 381 18.51 -16.34 8.46
CA ILE A 381 18.26 -14.97 8.91
C ILE A 381 16.86 -14.92 9.51
N THR A 382 16.78 -14.58 10.80
CA THR A 382 15.52 -14.60 11.57
C THR A 382 14.79 -13.28 11.56
N GLU A 383 15.50 -12.17 11.34
CA GLU A 383 14.92 -10.82 11.40
C GLU A 383 14.58 -10.30 10.00
N LEU A 384 13.39 -9.73 9.83
CA LEU A 384 12.96 -9.21 8.53
C LEU A 384 13.77 -7.96 8.12
N SER A 385 14.18 -7.13 9.08
CA SER A 385 14.99 -5.93 8.79
C SER A 385 16.33 -6.25 8.14
N ASP A 386 16.89 -7.41 8.46
CA ASP A 386 18.20 -7.84 7.95
C ASP A 386 18.12 -8.38 6.52
N LEU A 387 16.90 -8.69 6.05
CA LEU A 387 16.61 -9.15 4.70
C LEU A 387 16.18 -8.01 3.78
N VAL A 388 15.42 -7.05 4.28
CA VAL A 388 14.92 -5.92 3.47
C VAL A 388 16.08 -5.05 2.98
N GLY A 389 16.10 -4.77 1.68
CA GLY A 389 17.17 -4.00 1.04
C GLY A 389 18.39 -4.83 0.64
N ARG A 390 18.50 -6.10 1.07
CA ARG A 390 19.51 -7.04 0.57
C ARG A 390 19.19 -7.48 -0.85
N ILE A 391 20.14 -8.17 -1.46
CA ILE A 391 20.05 -8.61 -2.86
C ILE A 391 20.37 -10.11 -2.93
N PRO A 392 19.53 -10.97 -3.53
CA PRO A 392 19.84 -12.38 -3.75
C PRO A 392 20.98 -12.56 -4.76
N ARG A 393 21.87 -13.53 -4.51
CA ARG A 393 22.93 -13.97 -5.42
C ARG A 393 22.41 -14.77 -6.61
N HIS A 394 21.37 -15.54 -6.37
CA HIS A 394 20.67 -16.33 -7.38
C HIS A 394 19.17 -16.29 -7.11
N ASP A 395 18.38 -16.92 -7.97
CA ASP A 395 16.94 -17.01 -7.76
C ASP A 395 16.67 -17.88 -6.52
N LEU A 396 15.91 -17.32 -5.57
CA LEU A 396 15.52 -18.03 -4.35
C LEU A 396 14.06 -18.45 -4.46
N PRO A 397 13.75 -19.73 -4.25
CA PRO A 397 12.38 -20.22 -4.33
C PRO A 397 11.51 -19.63 -3.22
N ALA A 398 10.21 -19.49 -3.51
CA ALA A 398 9.22 -19.19 -2.48
C ALA A 398 9.25 -20.27 -1.39
N THR A 399 8.86 -19.91 -0.16
CA THR A 399 8.70 -20.82 0.99
C THR A 399 9.97 -21.37 1.65
N VAL A 400 11.16 -21.08 1.13
CA VAL A 400 12.43 -21.52 1.73
C VAL A 400 13.06 -20.39 2.57
N PRO A 401 13.54 -20.66 3.79
CA PRO A 401 14.29 -19.68 4.58
C PRO A 401 15.57 -19.21 3.90
N ILE A 402 15.89 -17.93 4.05
CA ILE A 402 17.06 -17.32 3.40
C ILE A 402 18.28 -17.44 4.32
N GLN A 403 19.42 -17.81 3.72
CA GLN A 403 20.72 -17.82 4.39
C GLN A 403 21.57 -16.60 4.02
N GLU A 404 22.56 -16.28 4.85
CA GLU A 404 23.51 -15.20 4.55
C GLU A 404 24.35 -15.51 3.28
N GLY A 405 24.60 -16.79 2.99
CA GLY A 405 25.32 -17.23 1.78
C GLY A 405 24.56 -16.98 0.48
N ASP A 406 23.23 -16.93 0.54
CA ASP A 406 22.32 -16.71 -0.58
C ASP A 406 22.25 -15.23 -0.98
N LEU A 407 22.75 -14.34 -0.12
CA LEU A 407 22.67 -12.89 -0.30
C LEU A 407 24.01 -12.31 -0.72
N MET A 408 23.93 -11.21 -1.47
CA MET A 408 25.09 -10.37 -1.75
C MET A 408 25.54 -9.65 -0.48
N PRO A 409 26.83 -9.26 -0.41
CA PRO A 409 27.35 -8.45 0.70
C PRO A 409 26.52 -7.17 0.91
N VAL A 410 26.40 -6.75 2.17
CA VAL A 410 25.66 -5.54 2.53
C VAL A 410 26.23 -4.32 1.78
N GLY A 411 25.37 -3.47 1.23
CA GLY A 411 25.77 -2.29 0.46
C GLY A 411 26.01 -2.53 -1.04
N THR A 412 25.84 -3.76 -1.53
CA THR A 412 25.86 -4.04 -2.98
C THR A 412 24.72 -3.31 -3.68
N MET A 413 24.97 -2.74 -4.87
CA MET A 413 23.92 -2.14 -5.69
C MET A 413 23.15 -3.22 -6.47
N ALA A 414 21.85 -3.01 -6.66
CA ALA A 414 21.03 -3.92 -7.46
C ALA A 414 21.42 -3.91 -8.94
N GLY A 415 21.20 -5.04 -9.61
CA GLY A 415 21.49 -5.25 -11.03
C GLY A 415 22.79 -5.98 -11.33
N LEU A 416 23.04 -6.21 -12.63
CA LEU A 416 24.17 -6.98 -13.14
C LEU A 416 25.55 -6.40 -12.76
N SER A 417 25.65 -5.09 -12.55
CA SER A 417 26.90 -4.48 -12.07
C SER A 417 27.30 -4.99 -10.69
N GLY A 418 26.34 -5.16 -9.78
CA GLY A 418 26.57 -5.76 -8.47
C GLY A 418 26.89 -7.26 -8.54
N ALA A 419 26.36 -7.95 -9.54
CA ALA A 419 26.59 -9.38 -9.80
C ALA A 419 28.03 -9.71 -10.23
N THR A 420 28.80 -8.71 -10.69
CA THR A 420 30.12 -8.94 -11.27
C THR A 420 31.14 -9.22 -10.17
N PRO A 421 31.79 -10.40 -10.14
CA PRO A 421 32.84 -10.66 -9.17
C PRO A 421 34.00 -9.66 -9.32
N PRO A 422 34.68 -9.28 -8.23
CA PRO A 422 35.79 -8.33 -8.29
C PRO A 422 36.90 -8.83 -9.22
N GLY A 423 37.42 -7.94 -10.07
CA GLY A 423 38.48 -8.26 -11.03
C GLY A 423 38.01 -9.02 -12.28
N ARG A 424 36.69 -9.08 -12.53
CA ARG A 424 36.09 -9.73 -13.71
C ARG A 424 35.17 -8.79 -14.48
N VAL A 425 34.81 -9.21 -15.70
CA VAL A 425 33.85 -8.52 -16.57
C VAL A 425 32.77 -9.51 -16.98
N LEU A 426 31.52 -9.06 -17.06
CA LEU A 426 30.42 -9.89 -17.58
C LEU A 426 30.49 -9.99 -19.09
N PHE A 427 30.33 -11.20 -19.59
CA PHE A 427 30.25 -11.54 -21.01
C PHE A 427 28.95 -12.30 -21.28
N PHE A 428 28.29 -11.96 -22.38
CA PHE A 428 27.03 -12.57 -22.80
C PHE A 428 27.32 -13.58 -23.91
N LEU A 429 27.07 -14.86 -23.62
CA LEU A 429 27.31 -15.97 -24.55
C LEU A 429 25.99 -16.46 -25.14
N ASP A 430 25.93 -16.57 -26.46
CA ASP A 430 24.82 -17.22 -27.15
C ASP A 430 24.92 -18.74 -26.94
N THR A 431 23.81 -19.37 -26.56
CA THR A 431 23.79 -20.82 -26.28
C THR A 431 23.75 -21.68 -27.52
N GLU A 432 23.36 -21.14 -28.68
CA GLU A 432 23.33 -21.88 -29.95
C GLU A 432 24.70 -22.43 -30.38
N GLY A 433 25.78 -21.77 -29.98
CA GLY A 433 27.16 -22.19 -30.24
C GLY A 433 27.85 -22.89 -29.06
N LEU A 434 27.16 -23.08 -27.93
CA LEU A 434 27.72 -23.61 -26.69
C LEU A 434 27.11 -24.97 -26.33
N ILE A 435 27.87 -26.04 -26.53
CA ILE A 435 27.42 -27.40 -26.17
C ILE A 435 27.16 -27.46 -24.66
N GLY A 436 25.92 -27.75 -24.27
CA GLY A 436 25.51 -27.85 -22.86
C GLY A 436 25.19 -26.50 -22.20
N GLY A 437 25.09 -25.40 -22.96
CA GLY A 437 24.83 -24.05 -22.44
C GLY A 437 23.63 -23.93 -21.50
N ASP A 438 22.58 -24.73 -21.73
CA ASP A 438 21.34 -24.70 -20.92
C ASP A 438 21.39 -25.57 -19.65
N ALA A 439 22.48 -26.30 -19.43
CA ALA A 439 22.65 -27.18 -18.26
C ALA A 439 23.47 -26.53 -17.14
N PHE A 440 24.04 -25.35 -17.38
CA PHE A 440 24.89 -24.67 -16.40
C PHE A 440 24.04 -23.97 -15.33
N GLU A 441 24.49 -24.07 -14.09
CA GLU A 441 23.86 -23.45 -12.93
C GLU A 441 24.70 -22.27 -12.42
N PHE A 442 24.08 -21.40 -11.63
CA PHE A 442 24.76 -20.29 -10.99
C PHE A 442 25.97 -20.75 -10.18
N GLY A 443 27.08 -20.00 -10.25
CA GLY A 443 28.29 -20.25 -9.48
C GLY A 443 29.18 -21.36 -10.02
N GLN A 444 28.80 -22.05 -11.11
CA GLN A 444 29.67 -23.05 -11.73
C GLN A 444 30.88 -22.40 -12.42
N HIS A 445 32.03 -23.05 -12.28
CA HIS A 445 33.28 -22.64 -12.91
C HIS A 445 33.49 -23.46 -14.21
N LEU A 446 33.78 -22.77 -15.29
CA LEU A 446 33.88 -23.30 -16.64
C LEU A 446 35.23 -22.95 -17.27
N ASP A 447 35.82 -23.88 -18.00
CA ASP A 447 36.91 -23.60 -18.94
C ASP A 447 36.34 -23.66 -20.37
N LEU A 448 36.55 -22.59 -21.14
CA LEU A 448 36.01 -22.41 -22.49
C LEU A 448 37.08 -22.69 -23.54
N VAL A 449 36.74 -23.59 -24.46
CA VAL A 449 37.62 -24.02 -25.55
C VAL A 449 36.90 -23.79 -26.88
N ALA A 450 37.58 -23.14 -27.82
CA ALA A 450 37.08 -23.00 -29.19
C ALA A 450 37.62 -24.12 -30.06
N SER A 451 36.76 -24.63 -30.95
CA SER A 451 37.15 -25.54 -32.01
C SER A 451 36.92 -24.87 -33.37
N ARG A 452 37.91 -24.96 -34.26
CA ARG A 452 37.87 -24.36 -35.59
C ARG A 452 38.34 -25.33 -36.65
N THR A 453 37.59 -25.45 -37.74
CA THR A 453 37.99 -26.18 -38.96
C THR A 453 38.67 -25.20 -39.93
N GLU A 454 39.88 -25.53 -40.39
CA GLU A 454 40.75 -24.58 -41.13
C GLU A 454 40.23 -24.14 -42.52
N ASP A 455 39.25 -24.82 -43.12
CA ASP A 455 38.81 -24.58 -44.50
C ASP A 455 37.40 -23.98 -44.68
N GLU A 456 36.69 -23.59 -43.61
CA GLU A 456 35.37 -22.96 -43.77
C GLU A 456 35.48 -21.45 -44.05
N PRO A 457 34.92 -20.94 -45.16
CA PRO A 457 34.87 -19.51 -45.40
C PRO A 457 33.97 -18.83 -44.37
N ARG A 458 34.41 -17.67 -43.88
CA ARG A 458 33.69 -16.82 -42.92
C ARG A 458 32.23 -16.63 -43.36
N GLY A 459 31.27 -17.15 -42.59
CA GLY A 459 29.85 -16.76 -42.70
C GLY A 459 28.78 -17.85 -42.80
N GLY A 460 29.05 -19.12 -42.46
CA GLY A 460 28.04 -20.18 -42.51
C GLY A 460 27.61 -20.70 -41.13
N ASN A 461 26.53 -20.18 -40.56
CA ASN A 461 25.90 -20.78 -39.38
C ASN A 461 25.26 -22.13 -39.78
N ARG A 462 25.95 -23.25 -39.54
CA ARG A 462 25.35 -24.59 -39.60
C ARG A 462 25.74 -25.40 -38.36
N GLY A 463 24.88 -25.32 -37.35
CA GLY A 463 24.86 -26.30 -36.27
C GLY A 463 24.58 -27.69 -36.84
N GLY A 464 25.55 -28.59 -36.71
CA GLY A 464 25.37 -29.98 -37.08
C GLY A 464 26.68 -30.74 -37.29
N PHE A 465 27.18 -31.41 -36.24
CA PHE A 465 28.23 -32.43 -36.36
C PHE A 465 27.77 -33.73 -37.06
N ALA A 466 26.60 -33.72 -37.70
CA ALA A 466 26.12 -34.86 -38.45
C ALA A 466 26.87 -34.91 -39.80
N ASN A 467 27.96 -35.69 -39.82
CA ASN A 467 28.84 -36.04 -40.96
C ASN A 467 30.17 -35.26 -41.04
N VAL A 468 30.97 -35.29 -39.98
CA VAL A 468 32.41 -35.04 -40.09
C VAL A 468 33.06 -36.27 -40.71
N THR A 469 33.64 -36.14 -41.91
CA THR A 469 34.47 -37.20 -42.49
C THR A 469 35.79 -37.30 -41.72
N LEU A 470 36.41 -38.49 -41.64
CA LEU A 470 37.68 -38.72 -40.90
C LEU A 470 38.81 -37.74 -41.31
N THR A 471 38.73 -37.18 -42.50
CA THR A 471 39.62 -36.14 -43.05
C THR A 471 39.42 -34.75 -42.47
N ASP A 472 38.20 -34.38 -42.06
CA ASP A 472 37.88 -33.05 -41.49
C ASP A 472 38.22 -32.98 -39.99
N ALA A 473 38.10 -34.10 -39.27
CA ALA A 473 38.48 -34.22 -37.86
C ALA A 473 39.99 -34.02 -37.63
N GLN A 474 40.83 -34.28 -38.64
CA GLN A 474 42.28 -34.02 -38.58
C GLN A 474 42.64 -32.54 -38.77
N ARG A 475 41.69 -31.69 -39.20
CA ARG A 475 41.89 -30.25 -39.45
C ARG A 475 41.19 -29.34 -38.44
N THR A 476 40.53 -29.93 -37.43
CA THR A 476 39.92 -29.15 -36.36
C THR A 476 40.97 -28.79 -35.31
N ARG A 477 41.38 -27.52 -35.27
CA ARG A 477 42.26 -27.01 -34.21
C ARG A 477 41.42 -26.62 -33.00
N VAL A 478 41.84 -27.08 -31.82
CA VAL A 478 41.18 -26.83 -30.55
C VAL A 478 42.09 -25.92 -29.73
N GLU A 479 41.59 -24.75 -29.30
CA GLU A 479 42.37 -23.75 -28.58
C GLU A 479 41.62 -23.32 -27.30
N PRO A 480 42.29 -23.27 -26.13
CA PRO A 480 41.70 -22.70 -24.92
C PRO A 480 41.54 -21.19 -25.10
N ILE A 481 40.37 -20.66 -24.74
CA ILE A 481 40.01 -19.25 -24.97
C ILE A 481 39.85 -18.50 -23.66
N ALA A 482 39.22 -19.12 -22.67
CA ALA A 482 39.06 -18.54 -21.35
C ALA A 482 39.07 -19.64 -20.29
N ASP A 483 39.71 -19.36 -19.15
CA ASP A 483 39.84 -20.33 -18.07
C ASP A 483 39.23 -19.75 -16.81
N ASP A 484 38.63 -20.60 -15.98
CA ASP A 484 38.00 -20.22 -14.72
C ASP A 484 36.88 -19.19 -14.90
N VAL A 485 36.04 -19.37 -15.92
CA VAL A 485 34.85 -18.54 -16.19
C VAL A 485 33.73 -18.89 -15.20
N ILE A 486 33.14 -17.90 -14.52
CA ILE A 486 32.06 -18.15 -13.54
C ILE A 486 30.70 -17.89 -14.19
N VAL A 487 29.75 -18.81 -14.02
CA VAL A 487 28.36 -18.58 -14.42
C VAL A 487 27.69 -17.64 -13.43
N VAL A 488 27.32 -16.45 -13.90
CA VAL A 488 26.68 -15.40 -13.10
C VAL A 488 25.16 -15.43 -13.26
N MET A 489 24.65 -15.75 -14.45
CA MET A 489 23.22 -15.93 -14.65
C MET A 489 22.96 -17.01 -15.71
N PRO A 490 22.30 -18.13 -15.34
CA PRO A 490 21.97 -19.19 -16.27
C PRO A 490 20.86 -18.78 -17.24
N THR A 491 20.73 -19.48 -18.37
CA THR A 491 19.74 -19.15 -19.41
C THR A 491 18.29 -19.37 -18.96
N ARG A 492 18.08 -20.28 -18.02
CA ARG A 492 16.76 -20.62 -17.46
C ARG A 492 16.34 -19.73 -16.29
N SER A 493 17.21 -18.84 -15.81
CA SER A 493 16.87 -17.95 -14.70
C SER A 493 15.76 -16.98 -15.12
N PRO A 494 14.63 -16.89 -14.39
CA PRO A 494 13.62 -15.86 -14.61
C PRO A 494 14.17 -14.44 -14.41
N GLY A 495 15.27 -14.28 -13.66
CA GLY A 495 16.01 -13.03 -13.51
C GLY A 495 16.85 -12.63 -14.72
N ASN A 496 17.01 -13.52 -15.72
CA ASN A 496 17.86 -13.25 -16.88
C ASN A 496 17.23 -12.19 -17.82
N PRO A 497 17.85 -11.01 -18.01
CA PRO A 497 17.28 -9.95 -18.83
C PRO A 497 17.22 -10.30 -20.33
N THR A 498 18.02 -11.27 -20.76
CA THR A 498 18.07 -11.74 -22.17
C THR A 498 17.01 -12.79 -22.49
N ALA A 499 16.28 -13.30 -21.50
CA ALA A 499 15.23 -14.31 -21.70
C ALA A 499 13.88 -13.72 -22.19
N ARG A 500 13.79 -12.39 -22.39
CA ARG A 500 12.54 -11.74 -22.83
C ARG A 500 12.25 -12.01 -24.30
N LYS A 501 11.24 -12.84 -24.58
CA LYS A 501 10.64 -12.95 -25.92
C LYS A 501 9.94 -11.63 -26.27
N SER A 502 10.51 -10.87 -27.19
CA SER A 502 9.80 -9.80 -27.90
C SER A 502 8.65 -10.41 -28.70
N LYS A 503 7.43 -9.92 -28.49
CA LYS A 503 6.23 -10.39 -29.21
C LYS A 503 6.23 -9.98 -30.69
N ASP A 504 7.17 -9.11 -31.10
CA ASP A 504 7.25 -8.51 -32.44
C ASP A 504 8.50 -8.92 -33.25
N SER A 505 9.43 -9.73 -32.71
CA SER A 505 10.58 -10.19 -33.49
C SER A 505 10.28 -11.54 -34.15
N LYS A 506 10.26 -11.56 -35.49
CA LYS A 506 10.14 -12.78 -36.31
C LYS A 506 11.35 -13.72 -36.16
N ASP A 507 12.45 -13.22 -35.60
CA ASP A 507 13.59 -13.99 -35.15
C ASP A 507 13.54 -14.07 -33.61
N GLY A 508 13.34 -15.27 -33.07
CA GLY A 508 13.33 -15.49 -31.63
C GLY A 508 14.74 -15.38 -31.08
N GLU A 509 15.06 -14.29 -30.41
CA GLU A 509 16.35 -14.14 -29.72
C GLU A 509 16.45 -15.21 -28.61
N THR A 510 17.46 -16.07 -28.70
CA THR A 510 17.70 -17.14 -27.72
C THR A 510 18.29 -16.55 -26.43
N PRO A 511 17.87 -17.04 -25.24
CA PRO A 511 18.38 -16.53 -23.97
C PRO A 511 19.90 -16.74 -23.90
N LYS A 512 20.63 -15.68 -23.53
CA LYS A 512 22.09 -15.69 -23.45
C LYS A 512 22.54 -16.13 -22.05
N LEU A 513 23.62 -16.89 -22.00
CA LEU A 513 24.30 -17.25 -20.75
C LEU A 513 25.19 -16.08 -20.33
N ILE A 514 25.04 -15.58 -19.10
CA ILE A 514 25.86 -14.48 -18.59
C ILE A 514 26.96 -15.07 -17.71
N VAL A 515 28.21 -14.83 -18.10
CA VAL A 515 29.39 -15.35 -17.42
C VAL A 515 30.36 -14.24 -17.02
N ALA A 516 31.08 -14.40 -15.93
CA ALA A 516 32.15 -13.52 -15.50
C ALA A 516 33.51 -14.07 -15.92
N VAL A 517 34.19 -13.32 -16.79
CA VAL A 517 35.48 -13.66 -17.41
C VAL A 517 36.55 -12.68 -16.91
N ARG A 518 37.82 -13.08 -16.92
CA ARG A 518 38.92 -12.16 -16.61
C ARG A 518 39.09 -11.10 -17.73
N PRO A 519 39.44 -9.84 -17.41
CA PRO A 519 39.55 -8.76 -18.40
C PRO A 519 40.53 -9.04 -19.54
N ASP A 520 41.62 -9.77 -19.27
CA ASP A 520 42.64 -10.15 -20.25
C ASP A 520 42.16 -11.17 -21.29
N GLN A 521 41.13 -11.95 -20.96
CA GLN A 521 40.57 -13.00 -21.82
C GLN A 521 39.39 -12.53 -22.68
N VAL A 522 38.84 -11.35 -22.40
CA VAL A 522 37.67 -10.80 -23.12
C VAL A 522 37.93 -10.68 -24.61
N ALA A 523 39.10 -10.17 -25.02
CA ALA A 523 39.45 -9.97 -26.42
C ALA A 523 39.55 -11.29 -27.20
N GLN A 524 40.09 -12.34 -26.57
CA GLN A 524 40.19 -13.68 -27.19
C GLN A 524 38.80 -14.32 -27.34
N LEU A 525 37.96 -14.17 -26.32
CA LEU A 525 36.59 -14.67 -26.33
C LEU A 525 35.73 -13.95 -27.38
N GLU A 526 35.82 -12.63 -27.46
CA GLU A 526 35.12 -11.83 -28.46
C GLU A 526 35.56 -12.19 -29.88
N TYR A 527 36.87 -12.38 -30.11
CA TYR A 527 37.38 -12.85 -31.39
C TYR A 527 36.84 -14.24 -31.76
N ALA A 528 36.84 -15.18 -30.82
CA ALA A 528 36.34 -16.54 -31.04
C ALA A 528 34.86 -16.53 -31.44
N VAL A 529 34.04 -15.72 -30.75
CA VAL A 529 32.60 -15.54 -31.05
C VAL A 529 32.41 -14.84 -32.40
N ALA A 530 33.14 -13.76 -32.68
CA ALA A 530 33.01 -13.00 -33.93
C ALA A 530 33.39 -13.81 -35.19
N VAL A 531 34.31 -14.76 -35.04
CA VAL A 531 34.72 -15.67 -36.12
C VAL A 531 33.73 -16.84 -36.30
N GLY A 532 32.76 -17.00 -35.41
CA GLY A 532 31.79 -18.09 -35.44
C GLY A 532 32.39 -19.43 -35.01
N SER A 533 33.37 -19.41 -34.11
CA SER A 533 33.99 -20.66 -33.61
C SER A 533 33.00 -21.40 -32.73
N ASN A 534 32.95 -22.74 -32.84
CA ASN A 534 32.13 -23.56 -31.94
C ASN A 534 32.78 -23.59 -30.56
N LEU A 535 32.09 -23.07 -29.55
CA LEU A 535 32.56 -23.02 -28.17
C LEU A 535 32.13 -24.27 -27.42
N ARG A 536 33.05 -24.84 -26.65
CA ARG A 536 32.79 -25.93 -25.73
C ARG A 536 33.19 -25.52 -24.32
N ALA A 537 32.24 -25.63 -23.40
CA ALA A 537 32.51 -25.46 -21.98
C ALA A 537 32.84 -26.80 -21.34
N THR A 538 33.83 -26.79 -20.44
CA THR A 538 34.17 -27.91 -19.56
C THR A 538 34.01 -27.45 -18.12
N VAL A 539 33.26 -28.22 -17.31
CA VAL A 539 32.96 -27.83 -15.93
C VAL A 539 34.11 -28.25 -15.01
N ARG A 540 34.59 -27.33 -14.17
CA ARG A 540 35.61 -27.59 -13.16
C ARG A 540 34.96 -28.07 -11.86
N SER A 541 35.57 -29.04 -11.18
CA SER A 541 35.10 -29.45 -9.85
C SER A 541 35.32 -28.33 -8.83
N GLY A 542 34.32 -28.00 -8.02
CA GLY A 542 34.34 -26.90 -7.04
C GLY A 542 35.29 -27.04 -5.84
N GLY A 543 36.32 -27.89 -5.93
CA GLY A 543 37.44 -27.86 -4.99
C GLY A 543 38.35 -26.68 -5.32
N SER A 544 38.86 -26.01 -4.28
CA SER A 544 39.79 -24.87 -4.36
C SER A 544 40.80 -25.01 -5.51
N PRO A 545 41.23 -23.92 -6.16
CA PRO A 545 42.35 -23.99 -7.09
C PRO A 545 43.52 -24.60 -6.32
N VAL A 546 43.93 -25.81 -6.73
CA VAL A 546 45.22 -26.34 -6.31
C VAL A 546 46.22 -25.30 -6.82
N ASP A 547 46.80 -24.53 -5.91
CA ASP A 547 47.89 -23.64 -6.24
C ASP A 547 48.93 -24.48 -6.98
N ALA A 548 49.17 -24.17 -8.25
CA ALA A 548 50.15 -24.88 -9.07
C ALA A 548 51.58 -24.78 -8.49
N ASN A 549 51.77 -24.00 -7.42
CA ASN A 549 53.00 -23.90 -6.63
C ASN A 549 53.10 -24.91 -5.46
N GLU A 550 52.02 -25.55 -5.01
CA GLU A 550 52.10 -26.55 -3.92
C GLU A 550 52.38 -27.98 -4.41
N MET A 551 52.37 -28.22 -5.73
CA MET A 551 52.71 -29.53 -6.31
C MET A 551 54.22 -29.77 -6.51
N VAL A 552 55.08 -28.93 -5.93
CA VAL A 552 56.55 -29.09 -5.99
C VAL A 552 57.17 -29.16 -4.60
N THR A 553 56.60 -29.95 -3.67
CA THR A 553 57.36 -30.52 -2.55
C THR A 553 56.51 -31.58 -1.84
N ASP A 554 56.54 -32.84 -2.29
CA ASP A 554 57.06 -33.95 -1.46
C ASP A 554 57.09 -35.30 -2.22
N THR A 555 58.32 -35.79 -2.45
CA THR A 555 58.79 -37.17 -2.68
C THR A 555 58.17 -38.14 -3.75
N PRO A 556 58.96 -39.11 -4.27
CA PRO A 556 58.94 -39.48 -5.68
C PRO A 556 58.39 -40.89 -5.95
N GLN A 557 57.41 -40.99 -6.85
CA GLN A 557 57.23 -42.18 -7.67
C GLN A 557 57.25 -41.78 -9.14
N ARG A 558 58.42 -41.96 -9.76
CA ARG A 558 58.60 -41.91 -11.20
C ARG A 558 57.68 -42.95 -11.84
N VAL A 559 56.56 -42.50 -12.41
CA VAL A 559 56.07 -43.09 -13.64
C VAL A 559 56.73 -42.32 -14.77
N THR A 560 57.68 -42.96 -15.42
CA THR A 560 58.38 -42.44 -16.60
C THR A 560 57.36 -42.30 -17.73
N VAL A 561 56.71 -41.15 -17.84
CA VAL A 561 55.98 -40.79 -19.05
C VAL A 561 57.04 -40.61 -20.13
N MET A 562 57.01 -41.47 -21.15
CA MET A 562 57.90 -41.33 -22.29
C MET A 562 57.66 -39.96 -22.91
N LYS A 563 58.69 -39.12 -22.88
CA LYS A 563 58.72 -37.85 -23.58
C LYS A 563 58.68 -38.18 -25.08
N PHE A 564 57.50 -38.09 -25.68
CA PHE A 564 57.36 -38.16 -27.13
C PHE A 564 57.96 -36.89 -27.70
N ASP A 565 59.20 -36.99 -28.17
CA ASP A 565 59.86 -35.96 -28.95
C ASP A 565 59.60 -36.30 -30.43
N PRO A 566 58.64 -35.64 -31.11
CA PRO A 566 58.28 -35.97 -32.49
C PRO A 566 59.43 -35.77 -33.50
N LEU A 567 60.56 -35.23 -33.05
CA LEU A 567 61.77 -35.02 -33.85
C LEU A 567 62.91 -35.97 -33.50
N SER A 568 62.82 -36.82 -32.47
CA SER A 568 63.94 -37.69 -32.08
C SER A 568 64.29 -38.75 -33.11
N ASP A 569 63.32 -39.15 -33.95
CA ASP A 569 63.50 -40.15 -35.02
C ASP A 569 63.57 -39.54 -36.44
N ALA A 570 63.57 -38.21 -36.56
CA ALA A 570 63.70 -37.55 -37.85
C ALA A 570 65.16 -37.60 -38.33
N LYS A 571 65.46 -38.48 -39.30
CA LYS A 571 66.75 -38.46 -39.99
C LYS A 571 66.74 -37.36 -41.05
N ARG A 572 67.54 -36.33 -40.79
CA ARG A 572 67.85 -35.27 -41.74
C ARG A 572 69.08 -35.67 -42.55
N THR A 573 68.95 -35.67 -43.87
CA THR A 573 70.06 -35.89 -44.79
C THR A 573 70.27 -34.60 -45.57
N ASP A 574 71.40 -33.94 -45.35
CA ASP A 574 71.82 -32.77 -46.12
C ASP A 574 72.71 -33.29 -47.26
N ILE A 575 72.29 -33.10 -48.51
CA ILE A 575 73.08 -33.46 -49.69
C ILE A 575 73.64 -32.17 -50.30
N PHE A 576 74.97 -32.13 -50.46
CA PHE A 576 75.66 -31.03 -51.14
C PHE A 576 76.08 -31.49 -52.53
N VAL A 577 75.46 -30.93 -53.57
CA VAL A 577 75.92 -31.09 -54.96
C VAL A 577 76.07 -29.71 -55.58
N GLY A 578 77.29 -29.38 -56.01
CA GLY A 578 77.55 -28.25 -56.91
C GLY A 578 77.09 -26.87 -56.43
N GLY A 579 77.18 -26.57 -55.13
CA GLY A 579 76.90 -25.22 -54.59
C GLY A 579 75.45 -24.93 -54.22
N SER A 580 74.52 -25.88 -54.38
CA SER A 580 73.16 -25.79 -53.82
C SER A 580 73.00 -26.73 -52.63
N ARG A 581 72.25 -26.28 -51.61
CA ARG A 581 71.95 -27.05 -50.39
C ARG A 581 70.47 -27.44 -50.43
N GLU A 582 70.21 -28.73 -50.50
CA GLU A 582 68.87 -29.29 -50.35
C GLU A 582 68.84 -30.16 -49.09
N ALA A 583 67.85 -29.92 -48.21
CA ALA A 583 67.67 -30.67 -46.97
C ALA A 583 66.33 -31.40 -47.06
N GLN A 584 66.37 -32.73 -47.04
CA GLN A 584 65.16 -33.56 -47.01
C GLN A 584 65.02 -34.21 -45.62
N LEU A 585 63.81 -34.09 -45.06
CA LEU A 585 63.44 -34.62 -43.76
C LEU A 585 62.54 -35.84 -43.99
N PHE A 586 62.96 -37.02 -43.52
CA PHE A 586 62.16 -38.23 -43.63
C PHE A 586 61.54 -38.56 -42.26
N GLY A 587 60.20 -38.69 -42.21
CA GLY A 587 59.50 -39.26 -41.06
C GLY A 587 59.57 -40.78 -41.11
N ALA A 588 59.99 -41.41 -40.01
CA ALA A 588 60.00 -42.88 -39.90
C ALA A 588 58.56 -43.39 -39.74
N GLY A 589 57.96 -43.86 -40.84
CA GLY A 589 56.68 -44.58 -40.79
C GLY A 589 56.86 -46.01 -40.27
N LYS A 590 55.98 -46.43 -39.37
CA LYS A 590 55.52 -47.81 -39.26
C LYS A 590 54.10 -47.89 -39.78
#